data_AF-A0A1I2JZ45-F1
#
_entry.id   AF-A0A1I2JZ45-F1
#
_cell.length_a   1.000
_cell.length_b   1.000
_cell.length_c   1.000
_cell.angle_alpha   90.00
_cell.angle_beta   90.00
_cell.angle_gamma   90.00
#
_symmetry.space_group_name_H-M   'P 1'
#
loop_
_entity.id
_entity.type
_entity.pdbx_description
1 polymer ?
#
loop_
_entity_poly.entity_id
_entity_poly.type
_entity_poly.pdbx_seq_one_letter_code
_entity_poly.pdbx_strand_id
1 'polypeptide(L)'
;MSVSSPIDPLGELSAAGVSVWLDDLSRELLAGGRLRTLIADRHIVGVTTNPTIFASALSKGDRYTAQLRRLGREGRSVDEAVLALTTDDVRDGCDVLAPVHERTGGRDGRVSIEVDPRLAHDSAATIAQARALWQTVDRPNLLVKIPATREGLAAITAATAQGISVNVTLIFSLDRYRDVMDAYLTGLERARDAGHDPAGIHSVASFFVSRVDTEVDRRLDALGTPRARALKGRAAIANARLAHREFERQSAEPRWQALAAAGAHPQRPLWASTGVKDPDYPDTLYVGELAVPGTVNTMPGATLEAFADHGAITAQAPTDDDYDAAAAHLAALADVGVDFADVTETLEREGLAKFEDSWTELGATVEREMRGTAAPGAVQGAGTADASGLLAIYLNDHLSGATAGLELLRRAAAAQPDEEHRAALADLAHQVERDRDSLTLIMSDLGIPADRTKIALGWLAEKAGRIKPNGHLFSRSPLSDVLELESMLLGVRGKAACWRTLRALADTDPRLFADHLDELLARADRQSETLEELRLAAVRRALTAEETPA
;
A
#
# COMPACT_ATOMS: atom_id res chain seq x y z
N MET A 1 -8.30 -41.31 18.22
CA MET A 1 -7.65 -39.98 18.15
C MET A 1 -8.13 -39.34 16.87
N SER A 2 -9.07 -38.39 16.98
CA SER A 2 -9.53 -37.60 15.84
C SER A 2 -8.36 -36.72 15.43
N VAL A 3 -7.78 -36.99 14.26
CA VAL A 3 -6.80 -36.08 13.66
C VAL A 3 -7.59 -34.82 13.31
N SER A 4 -7.41 -33.75 14.09
CA SER A 4 -7.89 -32.43 13.71
C SER A 4 -7.41 -32.16 12.29
N SER A 5 -8.32 -31.93 11.34
CA SER A 5 -7.93 -31.40 10.04
C SER A 5 -7.07 -30.15 10.27
N PRO A 6 -6.01 -29.94 9.48
CA PRO A 6 -5.29 -28.68 9.51
C PRO A 6 -6.28 -27.54 9.23
N ILE A 7 -6.21 -26.47 10.02
CA ILE A 7 -7.03 -25.27 9.84
C ILE A 7 -6.69 -24.68 8.47
N ASP A 8 -7.70 -24.40 7.65
CA ASP A 8 -7.56 -23.78 6.32
C ASP A 8 -8.45 -22.52 6.26
N PRO A 9 -8.00 -21.38 6.82
CA PRO A 9 -8.84 -20.20 6.95
C PRO A 9 -9.34 -19.65 5.60
N LEU A 10 -8.51 -19.72 4.56
CA LEU A 10 -8.90 -19.27 3.22
C LEU A 10 -9.92 -20.21 2.57
N GLY A 11 -9.82 -21.51 2.86
CA GLY A 11 -10.84 -22.49 2.50
C GLY A 11 -12.17 -22.21 3.21
N GLU A 12 -12.14 -21.87 4.50
CA GLU A 12 -13.32 -21.47 5.27
C GLU A 12 -13.95 -20.18 4.72
N LEU A 13 -13.14 -19.18 4.37
CA LEU A 13 -13.60 -17.93 3.75
C LEU A 13 -14.28 -18.18 2.39
N SER A 14 -13.68 -19.06 1.58
CA SER A 14 -14.27 -19.49 0.30
C SER A 14 -15.58 -20.25 0.51
N ALA A 15 -15.64 -21.14 1.50
CA ALA A 15 -16.85 -21.88 1.86
C ALA A 15 -17.97 -20.97 2.41
N ALA A 16 -17.62 -19.86 3.06
CA ALA A 16 -18.55 -18.81 3.47
C ALA A 16 -19.10 -17.99 2.28
N GLY A 17 -18.64 -18.23 1.06
CA GLY A 17 -19.15 -17.62 -0.16
C GLY A 17 -18.43 -16.34 -0.58
N VAL A 18 -17.23 -16.08 -0.03
CA VAL A 18 -16.37 -14.95 -0.43
C VAL A 18 -15.33 -15.44 -1.44
N SER A 19 -15.27 -14.81 -2.61
CA SER A 19 -14.22 -15.12 -3.59
C SER A 19 -12.90 -14.45 -3.17
N VAL A 20 -11.83 -15.23 -2.98
CA VAL A 20 -10.50 -14.72 -2.60
C VAL A 20 -9.71 -14.34 -3.84
N TRP A 21 -9.38 -13.05 -3.96
CA TRP A 21 -8.58 -12.52 -5.06
C TRP A 21 -7.23 -11.99 -4.54
N LEU A 22 -6.21 -12.02 -5.40
CA LEU A 22 -4.88 -11.48 -5.12
C LEU A 22 -4.73 -10.09 -5.75
N ASP A 23 -4.28 -9.11 -4.95
CA ASP A 23 -3.91 -7.77 -5.42
C ASP A 23 -2.43 -7.71 -5.80
N ASP A 24 -2.05 -8.54 -6.77
CA ASP A 24 -0.71 -8.61 -7.36
C ASP A 24 -0.76 -9.37 -8.70
N LEU A 25 -0.15 -8.81 -9.73
CA LEU A 25 0.18 -9.52 -10.97
C LEU A 25 1.52 -9.00 -11.50
N SER A 26 2.56 -9.78 -11.26
CA SER A 26 3.89 -9.56 -11.81
C SER A 26 4.28 -10.71 -12.73
N ARG A 27 5.18 -10.44 -13.67
CA ARG A 27 5.79 -11.46 -14.52
C ARG A 27 6.57 -12.48 -13.68
N GLU A 28 7.07 -12.06 -12.53
CA GLU A 28 7.67 -12.91 -11.50
C GLU A 28 6.69 -13.96 -10.99
N LEU A 29 5.49 -13.53 -10.60
CA LEU A 29 4.40 -14.38 -10.11
C LEU A 29 3.94 -15.40 -11.17
N LEU A 30 3.87 -14.98 -12.43
CA LEU A 30 3.44 -15.81 -13.56
C LEU A 30 4.49 -16.85 -13.95
N ALA A 31 5.71 -16.42 -14.27
CA ALA A 31 6.74 -17.31 -14.81
C ALA A 31 7.26 -18.33 -13.78
N GLY A 32 7.14 -18.05 -12.48
CA GLY A 32 7.49 -18.99 -11.41
C GLY A 32 6.45 -20.10 -11.17
N GLY A 33 5.29 -20.06 -11.84
CA GLY A 33 4.16 -20.94 -11.54
C GLY A 33 3.50 -20.66 -10.18
N ARG A 34 3.93 -19.61 -9.47
CA ARG A 34 3.44 -19.25 -8.14
C ARG A 34 1.96 -18.94 -8.15
N LEU A 35 1.44 -18.28 -9.20
CA LEU A 35 -0.01 -18.07 -9.33
C LEU A 35 -0.79 -19.39 -9.35
N ARG A 36 -0.30 -20.41 -10.06
CA ARG A 36 -0.93 -21.75 -10.06
C ARG A 36 -0.90 -22.39 -8.67
N THR A 37 0.21 -22.24 -7.95
CA THR A 37 0.32 -22.69 -6.55
C THR A 37 -0.68 -21.96 -5.66
N LEU A 38 -0.84 -20.64 -5.79
CA LEU A 38 -1.80 -19.87 -4.99
C LEU A 38 -3.26 -20.25 -5.31
N ILE A 39 -3.58 -20.54 -6.57
CA ILE A 39 -4.90 -21.07 -6.95
C ILE A 39 -5.17 -22.40 -6.25
N ALA A 40 -4.19 -23.31 -6.23
CA ALA A 40 -4.34 -24.65 -5.65
C ALA A 40 -4.32 -24.66 -4.11
N ASP A 41 -3.40 -23.90 -3.50
CA ASP A 41 -3.05 -24.02 -2.08
C ASP A 41 -3.57 -22.86 -1.23
N ARG A 42 -4.09 -21.79 -1.85
CA ARG A 42 -4.61 -20.59 -1.18
C ARG A 42 -5.99 -20.16 -1.69
N HIS A 43 -6.66 -21.02 -2.45
CA HIS A 43 -8.02 -20.78 -2.97
C HIS A 43 -8.17 -19.47 -3.77
N ILE A 44 -7.09 -18.99 -4.39
CA ILE A 44 -7.15 -17.79 -5.22
C ILE A 44 -7.98 -18.07 -6.46
N VAL A 45 -8.98 -17.22 -6.70
CA VAL A 45 -9.90 -17.33 -7.84
C VAL A 45 -9.97 -16.06 -8.70
N GLY A 46 -9.11 -15.08 -8.46
CA GLY A 46 -8.99 -13.90 -9.31
C GLY A 46 -7.81 -13.02 -8.93
N VAL A 47 -7.47 -12.09 -9.82
CA VAL A 47 -6.31 -11.20 -9.65
C VAL A 47 -6.64 -9.78 -10.09
N THR A 48 -6.11 -8.79 -9.36
CA THR A 48 -6.14 -7.38 -9.76
C THR A 48 -4.73 -6.84 -10.00
N THR A 49 -4.59 -5.99 -11.03
CA THR A 49 -3.40 -5.15 -11.21
C THR A 49 -3.67 -3.71 -10.78
N ASN A 50 -2.60 -2.96 -10.51
CA ASN A 50 -2.63 -1.51 -10.41
C ASN A 50 -1.27 -0.92 -10.85
N PRO A 51 -1.17 0.39 -11.15
CA PRO A 51 0.07 1.00 -11.61
C PRO A 51 1.26 0.84 -10.64
N THR A 52 1.00 0.90 -9.33
CA THR A 52 2.02 0.75 -8.29
C THR A 52 2.64 -0.66 -8.28
N ILE A 53 1.82 -1.70 -8.48
CA ILE A 53 2.28 -3.10 -8.59
C ILE A 53 3.23 -3.23 -9.79
N PHE A 54 2.85 -2.70 -10.96
CA PHE A 54 3.69 -2.74 -12.15
C PHE A 54 4.99 -1.96 -11.99
N ALA A 55 4.94 -0.75 -11.42
CA ALA A 55 6.15 0.04 -11.13
C ALA A 55 7.10 -0.71 -10.17
N SER A 56 6.56 -1.35 -9.14
CA SER A 56 7.35 -2.16 -8.21
C SER A 56 7.95 -3.41 -8.87
N ALA A 57 7.20 -4.08 -9.74
CA ALA A 57 7.68 -5.26 -10.46
C ALA A 57 8.83 -4.90 -11.43
N LEU A 58 8.67 -3.80 -12.17
CA LEU A 58 9.68 -3.31 -13.12
C LEU A 58 10.96 -2.84 -12.44
N SER A 59 10.88 -2.22 -11.26
CA SER A 59 12.07 -1.78 -10.52
C SER A 59 12.88 -2.93 -9.91
N LYS A 60 12.27 -4.12 -9.75
CA LYS A 60 12.89 -5.29 -9.10
C LYS A 60 13.26 -6.43 -10.05
N GLY A 61 12.82 -6.40 -11.30
CA GLY A 61 12.81 -7.57 -12.17
C GLY A 61 13.56 -7.44 -13.50
N ASP A 62 14.57 -8.29 -13.71
CA ASP A 62 15.28 -8.43 -15.00
C ASP A 62 14.39 -8.98 -16.14
N ARG A 63 13.20 -9.50 -15.81
CA ARG A 63 12.31 -10.22 -16.75
C ARG A 63 11.58 -9.32 -17.76
N TYR A 64 11.54 -8.02 -17.48
CA TYR A 64 10.93 -7.03 -18.38
C TYR A 64 11.94 -6.44 -19.36
N THR A 65 13.22 -6.43 -19.03
CA THR A 65 14.28 -5.75 -19.76
C THR A 65 14.37 -6.20 -21.22
N ALA A 66 14.30 -7.51 -21.50
CA ALA A 66 14.41 -8.00 -22.88
C ALA A 66 13.30 -7.47 -23.80
N GLN A 67 12.06 -7.43 -23.30
CA GLN A 67 10.91 -6.89 -24.04
C GLN A 67 11.01 -5.37 -24.20
N LEU A 68 11.35 -4.66 -23.12
CA LEU A 68 11.52 -3.20 -23.12
C LEU A 68 12.61 -2.75 -24.10
N ARG A 69 13.78 -3.40 -24.07
CA ARG A 69 14.88 -3.11 -25.00
C ARG A 69 14.51 -3.43 -26.44
N ARG A 70 13.65 -4.42 -26.70
CA ARG A 70 13.11 -4.71 -28.03
C ARG A 70 12.18 -3.59 -28.49
N LEU A 71 11.20 -3.22 -27.66
CA LEU A 71 10.23 -2.15 -27.95
C LEU A 71 10.92 -0.79 -28.18
N GLY A 72 11.96 -0.49 -27.40
CA GLY A 72 12.80 0.69 -27.62
C GLY A 72 13.53 0.68 -28.97
N ARG A 73 14.07 -0.47 -29.39
CA ARG A 73 14.70 -0.63 -30.73
C ARG A 73 13.69 -0.52 -31.88
N GLU A 74 12.45 -0.90 -31.64
CA GLU A 74 11.34 -0.75 -32.60
C GLU A 74 10.81 0.70 -32.67
N GLY A 75 11.32 1.61 -31.84
CA GLY A 75 10.91 3.02 -31.82
C GLY A 75 9.51 3.25 -31.23
N ARG A 76 9.02 2.32 -30.41
CA ARG A 76 7.75 2.46 -29.69
C ARG A 76 7.82 3.59 -28.67
N SER A 77 6.69 4.22 -28.43
CA SER A 77 6.51 5.17 -27.33
C SER A 77 6.44 4.44 -25.97
N VAL A 78 6.62 5.21 -24.89
CA VAL A 78 6.50 4.70 -23.51
C VAL A 78 5.10 4.15 -23.24
N ASP A 79 4.06 4.87 -23.67
CA ASP A 79 2.66 4.43 -23.48
C ASP A 79 2.37 3.12 -24.26
N GLU A 80 2.88 2.98 -25.49
CA GLU A 80 2.78 1.71 -26.24
C GLU A 80 3.52 0.57 -25.55
N ALA A 81 4.65 0.84 -24.92
CA ALA A 81 5.41 -0.17 -24.20
C ALA A 81 4.71 -0.59 -22.89
N VAL A 82 4.20 0.36 -22.11
CA VAL A 82 3.37 0.07 -20.92
C VAL A 82 2.16 -0.77 -21.32
N LEU A 83 1.45 -0.37 -22.38
CA LEU A 83 0.30 -1.13 -22.89
C LEU A 83 0.70 -2.56 -23.27
N ALA A 84 1.79 -2.74 -24.02
CA ALA A 84 2.25 -4.08 -24.41
C ALA A 84 2.61 -4.95 -23.19
N LEU A 85 3.36 -4.42 -22.23
CA LEU A 85 3.79 -5.16 -21.04
C LEU A 85 2.61 -5.60 -20.19
N THR A 86 1.73 -4.65 -19.88
CA THR A 86 0.59 -4.88 -19.00
C THR A 86 -0.42 -5.82 -19.64
N THR A 87 -0.70 -5.67 -20.95
CA THR A 87 -1.62 -6.56 -21.65
C THR A 87 -1.06 -7.96 -21.88
N ASP A 88 0.25 -8.12 -22.11
CA ASP A 88 0.88 -9.45 -22.20
C ASP A 88 0.80 -10.18 -20.86
N ASP A 89 1.19 -9.54 -19.75
CA ASP A 89 1.15 -10.15 -18.42
C ASP A 89 -0.30 -10.49 -18.02
N VAL A 90 -1.27 -9.60 -18.31
CA VAL A 90 -2.69 -9.86 -18.03
C VAL A 90 -3.26 -10.98 -18.90
N ARG A 91 -2.85 -11.08 -20.16
CA ARG A 91 -3.26 -12.19 -21.04
C ARG A 91 -2.75 -13.53 -20.49
N ASP A 92 -1.49 -13.58 -20.07
CA ASP A 92 -0.91 -14.77 -19.44
C ASP A 92 -1.61 -15.12 -18.12
N GLY A 93 -1.94 -14.11 -17.30
CA GLY A 93 -2.74 -14.29 -16.08
C GLY A 93 -4.14 -14.83 -16.37
N CYS A 94 -4.80 -14.33 -17.42
CA CYS A 94 -6.08 -14.83 -17.88
C CYS A 94 -5.99 -16.30 -18.29
N ASP A 95 -4.93 -16.69 -18.99
CA ASP A 95 -4.69 -18.09 -19.42
C ASP A 95 -4.44 -19.01 -18.22
N VAL A 96 -3.75 -18.53 -17.17
CA VAL A 96 -3.57 -19.29 -15.92
C VAL A 96 -4.89 -19.48 -15.17
N LEU A 97 -5.78 -18.49 -15.17
CA LEU A 97 -7.07 -18.52 -14.48
C LEU A 97 -8.23 -19.08 -15.32
N ALA A 98 -8.02 -19.40 -16.59
CA ALA A 98 -9.04 -19.96 -17.48
C ALA A 98 -9.73 -21.22 -16.91
N PRO A 99 -9.03 -22.18 -16.27
CA PRO A 99 -9.69 -23.34 -15.66
C PRO A 99 -10.58 -23.00 -14.46
N VAL A 100 -10.33 -21.87 -13.78
CA VAL A 100 -11.20 -21.35 -12.70
C VAL A 100 -12.41 -20.64 -13.32
N HIS A 101 -12.18 -19.88 -14.37
CA HIS A 101 -13.24 -19.19 -15.12
C HIS A 101 -14.27 -20.19 -15.67
N GLU A 102 -13.80 -21.25 -16.33
CA GLU A 102 -14.65 -22.30 -16.89
C GLU A 102 -15.48 -23.01 -15.81
N ARG A 103 -14.84 -23.50 -14.73
CA ARG A 103 -15.55 -24.26 -13.68
C ARG A 103 -16.57 -23.44 -12.89
N THR A 104 -16.42 -22.11 -12.88
CA THR A 104 -17.32 -21.20 -12.16
C THR A 104 -18.36 -20.56 -13.08
N GLY A 105 -18.44 -20.99 -14.35
CA GLY A 105 -19.38 -20.41 -15.33
C GLY A 105 -19.12 -18.91 -15.54
N GLY A 106 -17.86 -18.51 -15.50
CA GLY A 106 -17.44 -17.13 -15.60
C GLY A 106 -17.59 -16.31 -14.32
N ARG A 107 -18.17 -16.82 -13.24
CA ARG A 107 -18.29 -16.04 -12.01
C ARG A 107 -16.92 -15.57 -11.51
N ASP A 108 -15.94 -16.45 -11.45
CA ASP A 108 -14.57 -16.14 -11.03
C ASP A 108 -13.56 -16.46 -12.15
N GLY A 109 -12.29 -16.65 -11.80
CA GLY A 109 -11.18 -16.81 -12.73
C GLY A 109 -10.84 -15.51 -13.47
N ARG A 110 -11.07 -14.35 -12.83
CA ARG A 110 -10.99 -13.03 -13.48
C ARG A 110 -9.64 -12.36 -13.27
N VAL A 111 -9.19 -11.58 -14.25
CA VAL A 111 -8.00 -10.72 -14.14
C VAL A 111 -8.37 -9.29 -14.50
N SER A 112 -8.05 -8.34 -13.63
CA SER A 112 -8.36 -6.92 -13.87
C SER A 112 -7.14 -6.14 -14.38
N ILE A 113 -7.30 -5.39 -15.47
CA ILE A 113 -6.30 -4.44 -15.99
C ILE A 113 -6.84 -3.01 -15.91
N GLU A 114 -6.04 -2.06 -15.44
CA GLU A 114 -6.48 -0.68 -15.24
C GLU A 114 -6.29 0.20 -16.48
N VAL A 115 -7.26 1.07 -16.74
CA VAL A 115 -7.08 2.21 -17.66
C VAL A 115 -6.03 3.17 -17.11
N ASP A 116 -5.48 4.02 -17.96
CA ASP A 116 -4.55 5.06 -17.55
C ASP A 116 -5.26 6.04 -16.61
N PRO A 117 -4.79 6.21 -15.35
CA PRO A 117 -5.45 7.07 -14.37
C PRO A 117 -5.51 8.54 -14.81
N ARG A 118 -4.60 8.99 -15.67
CA ARG A 118 -4.62 10.36 -16.23
C ARG A 118 -5.86 10.64 -17.08
N LEU A 119 -6.57 9.59 -17.52
CA LEU A 119 -7.80 9.68 -18.30
C LEU A 119 -9.07 9.69 -17.44
N ALA A 120 -8.95 9.64 -16.11
CA ALA A 120 -10.10 9.48 -15.21
C ALA A 120 -11.14 10.62 -15.31
N HIS A 121 -10.78 11.77 -15.87
CA HIS A 121 -11.68 12.90 -16.14
C HIS A 121 -12.02 13.08 -17.64
N ASP A 122 -11.60 12.15 -18.50
CA ASP A 122 -11.95 12.12 -19.93
C ASP A 122 -12.70 10.82 -20.26
N SER A 123 -14.02 10.89 -20.27
CA SER A 123 -14.88 9.75 -20.58
C SER A 123 -14.61 9.17 -21.96
N ALA A 124 -14.36 10.02 -22.97
CA ALA A 124 -14.19 9.55 -24.35
C ALA A 124 -12.86 8.79 -24.50
N ALA A 125 -11.77 9.32 -23.95
CA ALA A 125 -10.48 8.66 -23.93
C ALA A 125 -10.52 7.37 -23.12
N THR A 126 -11.18 7.36 -21.96
CA THR A 126 -11.38 6.16 -21.13
C THR A 126 -12.14 5.06 -21.89
N ILE A 127 -13.21 5.41 -22.61
CA ILE A 127 -13.97 4.45 -23.44
C ILE A 127 -13.09 3.88 -24.55
N ALA A 128 -12.31 4.73 -25.22
CA ALA A 128 -11.42 4.30 -26.29
C ALA A 128 -10.35 3.34 -25.77
N GLN A 129 -9.74 3.65 -24.61
CA GLN A 129 -8.73 2.80 -24.01
C GLN A 129 -9.32 1.49 -23.46
N ALA A 130 -10.51 1.52 -22.84
CA ALA A 130 -11.18 0.31 -22.39
C ALA A 130 -11.42 -0.68 -23.54
N ARG A 131 -11.85 -0.17 -24.70
CA ARG A 131 -11.98 -0.96 -25.93
C ARG A 131 -10.63 -1.52 -26.39
N ALA A 132 -9.60 -0.70 -26.40
CA ALA A 132 -8.25 -1.10 -26.83
C ALA A 132 -7.68 -2.21 -25.93
N LEU A 133 -7.83 -2.08 -24.60
CA LEU A 133 -7.40 -3.10 -23.63
C LEU A 133 -8.17 -4.41 -23.83
N TRP A 134 -9.50 -4.33 -23.96
CA TRP A 134 -10.35 -5.50 -24.20
C TRP A 134 -9.95 -6.27 -25.47
N GLN A 135 -9.75 -5.54 -26.57
CA GLN A 135 -9.35 -6.11 -27.86
C GLN A 135 -7.91 -6.65 -27.85
N THR A 136 -7.01 -5.98 -27.12
CA THR A 136 -5.59 -6.39 -27.11
C THR A 136 -5.40 -7.63 -26.27
N VAL A 137 -5.99 -7.71 -25.07
CA VAL A 137 -5.86 -8.90 -24.21
C VAL A 137 -6.58 -10.10 -24.82
N ASP A 138 -7.78 -9.88 -25.39
CA ASP A 138 -8.56 -10.89 -26.11
C ASP A 138 -8.80 -12.18 -25.28
N ARG A 139 -9.33 -12.01 -24.07
CA ARG A 139 -9.70 -13.11 -23.17
C ARG A 139 -11.05 -12.83 -22.49
N PRO A 140 -11.96 -13.83 -22.42
CA PRO A 140 -13.31 -13.62 -21.89
C PRO A 140 -13.33 -13.39 -20.37
N ASN A 141 -12.25 -13.73 -19.68
CA ASN A 141 -12.09 -13.57 -18.24
C ASN A 141 -11.38 -12.28 -17.82
N LEU A 142 -11.14 -11.36 -18.76
CA LEU A 142 -10.66 -10.02 -18.45
C LEU A 142 -11.75 -9.18 -17.73
N LEU A 143 -11.30 -8.29 -16.85
CA LEU A 143 -12.05 -7.12 -16.42
C LEU A 143 -11.25 -5.85 -16.74
N VAL A 144 -11.85 -4.89 -17.43
CA VAL A 144 -11.24 -3.57 -17.58
C VAL A 144 -11.58 -2.75 -16.34
N LYS A 145 -10.57 -2.26 -15.64
CA LYS A 145 -10.71 -1.55 -14.39
C LYS A 145 -10.78 -0.04 -14.63
N ILE A 146 -11.89 0.57 -14.22
CA ILE A 146 -12.22 1.98 -14.50
C ILE A 146 -12.53 2.69 -13.17
N PRO A 147 -11.87 3.83 -12.86
CA PRO A 147 -12.21 4.64 -11.69
C PRO A 147 -13.65 5.12 -11.67
N ALA A 148 -14.28 5.10 -10.50
CA ALA A 148 -15.62 5.63 -10.26
C ALA A 148 -15.61 7.15 -10.08
N THR A 149 -14.88 7.90 -10.90
CA THR A 149 -15.05 9.36 -10.97
C THR A 149 -16.40 9.67 -11.62
N ARG A 150 -16.87 10.93 -11.50
CA ARG A 150 -18.12 11.35 -12.16
C ARG A 150 -18.07 11.10 -13.66
N GLU A 151 -16.94 11.41 -14.30
CA GLU A 151 -16.70 11.18 -15.72
C GLU A 151 -16.52 9.69 -16.04
N GLY A 152 -15.94 8.92 -15.11
CA GLY A 152 -15.76 7.47 -15.21
C GLY A 152 -17.07 6.70 -15.28
N LEU A 153 -18.14 7.16 -14.61
CA LEU A 153 -19.47 6.53 -14.67
C LEU A 153 -20.02 6.43 -16.10
N ALA A 154 -19.82 7.47 -16.91
CA ALA A 154 -20.20 7.46 -18.32
C ALA A 154 -19.40 6.42 -19.12
N ALA A 155 -18.10 6.28 -18.80
CA ALA A 155 -17.23 5.30 -19.43
C ALA A 155 -17.60 3.86 -19.02
N ILE A 156 -17.91 3.62 -17.74
CA ILE A 156 -18.38 2.33 -17.22
C ILE A 156 -19.66 1.89 -17.93
N THR A 157 -20.64 2.79 -18.04
CA THR A 157 -21.90 2.54 -18.76
C THR A 157 -21.63 2.17 -20.22
N ALA A 158 -20.79 2.96 -20.91
CA ALA A 158 -20.51 2.76 -22.32
C ALA A 158 -19.67 1.51 -22.61
N ALA A 159 -18.72 1.15 -21.74
CA ALA A 159 -17.95 -0.08 -21.86
C ALA A 159 -18.85 -1.31 -21.66
N THR A 160 -19.66 -1.31 -20.59
CA THR A 160 -20.64 -2.37 -20.31
C THR A 160 -21.62 -2.55 -21.46
N ALA A 161 -22.12 -1.44 -22.02
CA ALA A 161 -23.02 -1.44 -23.19
C ALA A 161 -22.41 -2.08 -24.45
N GLN A 162 -21.07 -2.16 -24.52
CA GLN A 162 -20.35 -2.79 -25.64
C GLN A 162 -19.98 -4.26 -25.35
N GLY A 163 -20.48 -4.83 -24.25
CA GLY A 163 -20.17 -6.19 -23.83
C GLY A 163 -18.85 -6.33 -23.07
N ILE A 164 -18.21 -5.22 -22.67
CA ILE A 164 -16.95 -5.26 -21.92
C ILE A 164 -17.27 -5.49 -20.43
N SER A 165 -16.62 -6.49 -19.83
CA SER A 165 -16.73 -6.72 -18.39
C SER A 165 -15.83 -5.75 -17.61
N VAL A 166 -16.33 -5.12 -16.55
CA VAL A 166 -15.70 -3.97 -15.89
C VAL A 166 -15.46 -4.21 -14.40
N ASN A 167 -14.27 -3.91 -13.90
CA ASN A 167 -13.99 -3.73 -12.48
C ASN A 167 -14.06 -2.24 -12.14
N VAL A 168 -15.09 -1.79 -11.43
CA VAL A 168 -15.19 -0.39 -11.04
C VAL A 168 -14.34 -0.14 -9.79
N THR A 169 -13.46 0.86 -9.79
CA THR A 169 -12.49 1.10 -8.70
C THR A 169 -12.61 2.49 -8.06
N LEU A 170 -11.89 2.72 -6.95
CA LEU A 170 -11.90 3.98 -6.18
C LEU A 170 -13.29 4.37 -5.66
N ILE A 171 -14.07 3.38 -5.20
CA ILE A 171 -15.36 3.63 -4.56
C ILE A 171 -15.16 3.77 -3.05
N PHE A 172 -15.50 4.93 -2.49
CA PHE A 172 -15.35 5.24 -1.06
C PHE A 172 -16.66 5.60 -0.36
N SER A 173 -17.65 6.13 -1.10
CA SER A 173 -18.92 6.59 -0.54
C SER A 173 -20.10 5.75 -1.02
N LEU A 174 -21.16 5.73 -0.21
CA LEU A 174 -22.42 5.05 -0.55
C LEU A 174 -23.11 5.71 -1.75
N ASP A 175 -23.06 7.05 -1.85
CA ASP A 175 -23.65 7.77 -2.98
C ASP A 175 -22.92 7.42 -4.28
N ARG A 176 -21.58 7.39 -4.26
CA ARG A 176 -20.82 6.94 -5.42
C ARG A 176 -21.14 5.49 -5.77
N TYR A 177 -21.30 4.63 -4.77
CA TYR A 177 -21.61 3.23 -5.02
C TYR A 177 -22.99 3.05 -5.67
N ARG A 178 -24.00 3.84 -5.27
CA ARG A 178 -25.31 3.89 -5.93
C ARG A 178 -25.20 4.35 -7.39
N ASP A 179 -24.39 5.38 -7.66
CA ASP A 179 -24.15 5.83 -9.03
C ASP A 179 -23.48 4.74 -9.90
N VAL A 180 -22.52 4.00 -9.33
CA VAL A 180 -21.84 2.88 -9.99
C VAL A 180 -22.82 1.75 -10.33
N MET A 181 -23.69 1.43 -9.40
CA MET A 181 -24.77 0.47 -9.57
C MET A 181 -25.73 0.88 -10.69
N ASP A 182 -26.16 2.14 -10.73
CA ASP A 182 -26.99 2.68 -11.80
C ASP A 182 -26.30 2.65 -13.17
N ALA A 183 -25.01 3.02 -13.22
CA ALA A 183 -24.21 2.97 -14.45
C ALA A 183 -24.09 1.55 -15.01
N TYR A 184 -23.93 0.54 -14.14
CA TYR A 184 -23.88 -0.86 -14.54
C TYR A 184 -25.22 -1.36 -15.09
N LEU A 185 -26.33 -1.13 -14.39
CA LEU A 185 -27.67 -1.53 -14.85
C LEU A 185 -28.01 -0.86 -16.19
N THR A 186 -27.73 0.44 -16.32
CA THR A 186 -27.91 1.18 -17.57
C THR A 186 -27.04 0.62 -18.69
N GLY A 187 -25.80 0.23 -18.38
CA GLY A 187 -24.90 -0.42 -19.31
C GLY A 187 -25.44 -1.76 -19.81
N LEU A 188 -25.94 -2.61 -18.92
CA LEU A 188 -26.55 -3.90 -19.27
C LEU A 188 -27.82 -3.74 -20.13
N GLU A 189 -28.67 -2.77 -19.80
CA GLU A 189 -29.86 -2.46 -20.60
C GLU A 189 -29.47 -2.07 -22.03
N ARG A 190 -28.49 -1.18 -22.18
CA ARG A 190 -27.97 -0.79 -23.50
C ARG A 190 -27.27 -1.94 -24.23
N ALA A 191 -26.57 -2.81 -23.52
CA ALA A 191 -25.93 -3.99 -24.10
C ALA A 191 -26.99 -4.92 -24.71
N ARG A 192 -28.04 -5.23 -23.94
CA ARG A 192 -29.17 -6.04 -24.41
C ARG A 192 -29.86 -5.40 -25.62
N ASP A 193 -30.14 -4.11 -25.55
CA ASP A 193 -30.82 -3.38 -26.63
C ASP A 193 -29.96 -3.30 -27.91
N ALA A 194 -28.63 -3.35 -27.77
CA ALA A 194 -27.67 -3.44 -28.87
C ALA A 194 -27.41 -4.89 -29.35
N GLY A 195 -28.07 -5.90 -28.76
CA GLY A 195 -27.95 -7.31 -29.15
C GLY A 195 -26.76 -8.06 -28.54
N HIS A 196 -26.08 -7.49 -27.55
CA HIS A 196 -25.10 -8.22 -26.74
C HIS A 196 -25.80 -9.12 -25.72
N ASP A 197 -25.26 -10.31 -25.48
CA ASP A 197 -25.76 -11.24 -24.47
C ASP A 197 -25.33 -10.79 -23.06
N PRO A 198 -26.27 -10.41 -22.17
CA PRO A 198 -25.94 -9.99 -20.80
C PRO A 198 -25.24 -11.08 -19.97
N ALA A 199 -25.42 -12.37 -20.31
CA ALA A 199 -24.76 -13.47 -19.61
C ALA A 199 -23.23 -13.49 -19.83
N GLY A 200 -22.73 -12.83 -20.88
CA GLY A 200 -21.30 -12.66 -21.12
C GLY A 200 -20.67 -11.51 -20.32
N ILE A 201 -21.46 -10.68 -19.66
CA ILE A 201 -21.02 -9.40 -19.08
C ILE A 201 -20.99 -9.51 -17.55
N HIS A 202 -19.81 -9.33 -16.98
CA HIS A 202 -19.61 -9.37 -15.53
C HIS A 202 -19.07 -8.04 -15.02
N SER A 203 -19.36 -7.75 -13.76
CA SER A 203 -18.76 -6.61 -13.09
C SER A 203 -18.53 -6.88 -11.61
N VAL A 204 -17.54 -6.17 -11.07
CA VAL A 204 -17.29 -6.06 -9.63
C VAL A 204 -17.12 -4.58 -9.29
N ALA A 205 -17.50 -4.21 -8.07
CA ALA A 205 -17.38 -2.85 -7.55
C ALA A 205 -16.37 -2.83 -6.39
N SER A 206 -15.13 -2.43 -6.69
CA SER A 206 -14.02 -2.33 -5.74
C SER A 206 -14.23 -1.17 -4.76
N PHE A 207 -14.85 -1.49 -3.63
CA PHE A 207 -15.14 -0.62 -2.51
C PHE A 207 -13.99 -0.64 -1.51
N PHE A 208 -13.35 0.51 -1.28
CA PHE A 208 -12.11 0.61 -0.52
C PHE A 208 -12.36 0.62 0.99
N VAL A 209 -11.60 -0.18 1.73
CA VAL A 209 -11.79 -0.39 3.17
C VAL A 209 -10.74 0.37 4.00
N SER A 210 -9.51 -0.12 4.10
CA SER A 210 -8.52 0.39 5.09
C SER A 210 -8.18 1.88 4.98
N ARG A 211 -8.31 2.47 3.78
CA ARG A 211 -8.07 3.90 3.57
C ARG A 211 -9.09 4.77 4.32
N VAL A 212 -10.31 4.27 4.53
CA VAL A 212 -11.36 4.97 5.28
C VAL A 212 -10.96 5.12 6.74
N ASP A 213 -10.60 4.01 7.42
CA ASP A 213 -10.17 4.09 8.82
C ASP A 213 -8.88 4.91 8.96
N THR A 214 -7.93 4.81 8.03
CA THR A 214 -6.70 5.64 8.06
C THR A 214 -7.02 7.13 8.12
N GLU A 215 -7.96 7.62 7.30
CA GLU A 215 -8.31 9.03 7.27
C GLU A 215 -9.24 9.43 8.42
N VAL A 216 -10.23 8.60 8.76
CA VAL A 216 -11.14 8.85 9.89
C VAL A 216 -10.37 8.88 11.21
N ASP A 217 -9.51 7.89 11.46
CA ASP A 217 -8.72 7.78 12.68
C ASP A 217 -7.76 8.96 12.82
N ARG A 218 -7.14 9.42 11.72
CA ARG A 218 -6.32 10.64 11.71
C ARG A 218 -7.11 11.87 12.15
N ARG A 219 -8.35 12.03 11.68
CA ARG A 219 -9.23 13.13 12.09
C ARG A 219 -9.69 12.98 13.54
N LEU A 220 -10.02 11.78 13.99
CA LEU A 220 -10.40 11.48 15.37
C LEU A 220 -9.24 11.74 16.35
N ASP A 221 -8.01 11.37 15.98
CA ASP A 221 -6.80 11.62 16.78
C ASP A 221 -6.53 13.12 16.91
N ALA A 222 -6.75 13.90 15.84
CA ALA A 222 -6.61 15.36 15.87
C ALA A 222 -7.60 16.04 16.85
N LEU A 223 -8.76 15.44 17.12
CA LEU A 223 -9.71 15.94 18.12
C LEU A 223 -9.24 15.65 19.56
N GLY A 224 -8.48 14.57 19.78
CA GLY A 224 -7.87 14.25 21.07
C GLY A 224 -8.84 13.92 22.22
N THR A 225 -10.15 13.77 21.96
CA THR A 225 -11.15 13.52 23.02
C THR A 225 -11.36 12.02 23.28
N PRO A 226 -11.75 11.60 24.50
CA PRO A 226 -12.10 10.21 24.78
C PRO A 226 -13.23 9.67 23.90
N ARG A 227 -14.23 10.52 23.57
CA ARG A 227 -15.35 10.16 22.70
C ARG A 227 -14.88 9.91 21.26
N ALA A 228 -13.98 10.73 20.73
CA ALA A 228 -13.40 10.52 19.40
C ALA A 228 -12.55 9.24 19.35
N ARG A 229 -11.68 9.03 20.35
CA ARG A 229 -10.84 7.82 20.44
C ARG A 229 -11.66 6.53 20.45
N ALA A 230 -12.81 6.53 21.12
CA ALA A 230 -13.69 5.36 21.16
C ALA A 230 -14.27 4.98 19.78
N LEU A 231 -14.30 5.90 18.80
CA LEU A 231 -14.85 5.66 17.46
C LEU A 231 -13.83 5.07 16.47
N LYS A 232 -12.55 5.01 16.81
CA LYS A 232 -11.50 4.55 15.90
C LYS A 232 -11.67 3.11 15.41
N GLY A 233 -11.17 2.82 14.20
CA GLY A 233 -11.05 1.46 13.65
C GLY A 233 -12.37 0.76 13.31
N ARG A 234 -13.46 1.54 13.16
CA ARG A 234 -14.81 1.00 12.93
C ARG A 234 -15.51 1.60 11.71
N ALA A 235 -15.01 2.72 11.17
CA ALA A 235 -15.68 3.46 10.11
C ALA A 235 -15.63 2.72 8.78
N ALA A 236 -14.51 2.06 8.47
CA ALA A 236 -14.35 1.31 7.22
C ALA A 236 -15.30 0.11 7.14
N ILE A 237 -15.40 -0.68 8.21
CA ILE A 237 -16.31 -1.83 8.28
C ILE A 237 -17.76 -1.36 8.26
N ALA A 238 -18.10 -0.31 9.02
CA ALA A 238 -19.45 0.25 9.01
C ALA A 238 -19.86 0.71 7.59
N ASN A 239 -18.96 1.43 6.90
CA ASN A 239 -19.20 1.89 5.53
C ASN A 239 -19.36 0.72 4.55
N ALA A 240 -18.51 -0.30 4.63
CA ALA A 240 -18.59 -1.49 3.78
C ALA A 240 -19.88 -2.30 4.04
N ARG A 241 -20.32 -2.45 5.29
CA ARG A 241 -21.61 -3.09 5.61
C ARG A 241 -22.78 -2.32 5.00
N LEU A 242 -22.78 -0.99 5.11
CA LEU A 242 -23.82 -0.18 4.48
C LEU A 242 -23.78 -0.27 2.95
N ALA A 243 -22.60 -0.37 2.34
CA ALA A 243 -22.49 -0.65 0.90
C ALA A 243 -23.12 -2.01 0.55
N HIS A 244 -22.86 -3.05 1.35
CA HIS A 244 -23.52 -4.34 1.17
C HIS A 244 -25.07 -4.24 1.27
N ARG A 245 -25.60 -3.44 2.20
CA ARG A 245 -27.06 -3.19 2.28
C ARG A 245 -27.62 -2.58 0.99
N GLU A 246 -26.89 -1.66 0.37
CA GLU A 246 -27.31 -1.06 -0.90
C GLU A 246 -27.30 -2.07 -2.04
N PHE A 247 -26.33 -3.00 -2.06
CA PHE A 247 -26.30 -4.12 -3.00
C PHE A 247 -27.50 -5.07 -2.82
N GLU A 248 -27.87 -5.41 -1.58
CA GLU A 248 -29.05 -6.23 -1.29
C GLU A 248 -30.35 -5.54 -1.75
N ARG A 249 -30.45 -4.23 -1.50
CA ARG A 249 -31.60 -3.42 -1.96
C ARG A 249 -31.72 -3.40 -3.47
N GLN A 250 -30.63 -3.10 -4.18
CA GLN A 250 -30.60 -3.11 -5.65
C GLN A 250 -31.01 -4.49 -6.20
N SER A 251 -30.52 -5.56 -5.58
CA SER A 251 -30.83 -6.94 -5.96
C SER A 251 -32.32 -7.30 -5.78
N ALA A 252 -33.07 -6.55 -4.97
CA ALA A 252 -34.52 -6.74 -4.83
C ALA A 252 -35.34 -5.89 -5.82
N GLU A 253 -34.73 -4.92 -6.52
CA GLU A 253 -35.45 -4.00 -7.38
C GLU A 253 -35.98 -4.66 -8.66
N PRO A 254 -37.19 -4.30 -9.13
CA PRO A 254 -37.74 -4.82 -10.38
C PRO A 254 -36.83 -4.64 -11.60
N ARG A 255 -36.07 -3.54 -11.64
CA ARG A 255 -35.10 -3.23 -12.70
C ARG A 255 -34.02 -4.31 -12.81
N TRP A 256 -33.43 -4.68 -11.67
CA TRP A 256 -32.46 -5.77 -11.62
C TRP A 256 -33.12 -7.12 -11.94
N GLN A 257 -34.29 -7.42 -11.37
CA GLN A 257 -34.99 -8.70 -11.62
C GLN A 257 -35.27 -8.93 -13.12
N ALA A 258 -35.59 -7.87 -13.87
CA ALA A 258 -35.77 -7.95 -15.32
C ALA A 258 -34.46 -8.27 -16.07
N LEU A 259 -33.33 -7.71 -15.64
CA LEU A 259 -32.01 -8.00 -16.23
C LEU A 259 -31.53 -9.40 -15.86
N ALA A 260 -31.72 -9.83 -14.61
CA ALA A 260 -31.42 -11.19 -14.16
C ALA A 260 -32.22 -12.23 -14.94
N ALA A 261 -33.50 -11.99 -15.20
CA ALA A 261 -34.33 -12.84 -16.05
C ALA A 261 -33.83 -12.92 -17.51
N ALA A 262 -33.10 -11.90 -17.97
CA ALA A 262 -32.41 -11.89 -19.26
C ALA A 262 -31.00 -12.51 -19.22
N GLY A 263 -30.61 -13.13 -18.11
CA GLY A 263 -29.32 -13.82 -17.94
C GLY A 263 -28.19 -12.96 -17.40
N ALA A 264 -28.44 -11.70 -17.02
CA ALA A 264 -27.39 -10.83 -16.48
C ALA A 264 -26.87 -11.32 -15.12
N HIS A 265 -25.62 -10.95 -14.80
CA HIS A 265 -24.98 -11.23 -13.51
C HIS A 265 -24.99 -10.02 -12.58
N PRO A 266 -25.08 -10.22 -11.25
CA PRO A 266 -25.02 -9.11 -10.30
C PRO A 266 -23.61 -8.50 -10.31
N GLN A 267 -23.52 -7.17 -10.17
CA GLN A 267 -22.25 -6.51 -9.89
C GLN A 267 -21.88 -6.75 -8.43
N ARG A 268 -20.99 -7.70 -8.18
CA ARG A 268 -20.62 -8.09 -6.82
C ARG A 268 -19.84 -6.97 -6.12
N PRO A 269 -20.11 -6.68 -4.84
CA PRO A 269 -19.20 -5.90 -4.02
C PRO A 269 -17.83 -6.59 -3.96
N LEU A 270 -16.77 -5.81 -4.12
CA LEU A 270 -15.39 -6.25 -3.96
C LEU A 270 -14.72 -5.39 -2.89
N TRP A 271 -14.31 -5.99 -1.78
CA TRP A 271 -13.57 -5.31 -0.72
C TRP A 271 -12.13 -5.13 -1.14
N ALA A 272 -11.74 -3.89 -1.41
CA ALA A 272 -10.41 -3.51 -1.85
C ALA A 272 -9.65 -2.79 -0.74
N SER A 273 -8.31 -2.81 -0.82
CA SER A 273 -7.44 -2.21 0.19
C SER A 273 -7.74 -2.78 1.59
N THR A 274 -7.80 -4.11 1.70
CA THR A 274 -8.15 -4.84 2.94
C THR A 274 -6.93 -5.16 3.82
N GLY A 275 -5.74 -4.70 3.46
CA GLY A 275 -4.57 -4.77 4.32
C GLY A 275 -4.58 -3.69 5.38
N VAL A 276 -4.53 -4.10 6.64
CA VAL A 276 -4.52 -3.24 7.83
C VAL A 276 -3.30 -2.32 7.86
N LYS A 277 -3.52 -1.06 8.25
CA LYS A 277 -2.51 0.01 8.24
C LYS A 277 -2.03 0.40 9.63
N ASP A 278 -2.89 0.23 10.63
CA ASP A 278 -2.58 0.48 12.04
C ASP A 278 -2.14 -0.82 12.70
N PRO A 279 -0.90 -0.91 13.23
CA PRO A 279 -0.41 -2.12 13.89
C PRO A 279 -1.14 -2.47 15.19
N ASP A 280 -1.94 -1.54 15.75
CA ASP A 280 -2.76 -1.82 16.94
C ASP A 280 -4.03 -2.63 16.60
N TYR A 281 -4.38 -2.74 15.30
CA TYR A 281 -5.48 -3.57 14.84
C TYR A 281 -5.00 -4.96 14.41
N PRO A 282 -5.81 -6.02 14.60
CA PRO A 282 -5.49 -7.34 14.06
C PRO A 282 -5.27 -7.24 12.55
N ASP A 283 -4.17 -7.77 12.03
CA ASP A 283 -3.79 -7.70 10.60
C ASP A 283 -4.77 -8.42 9.64
N THR A 284 -5.67 -9.22 10.21
CA THR A 284 -6.77 -9.94 9.54
C THR A 284 -8.15 -9.28 9.68
N LEU A 285 -8.24 -8.13 10.39
CA LEU A 285 -9.49 -7.46 10.78
C LEU A 285 -10.50 -7.34 9.63
N TYR A 286 -10.11 -6.68 8.54
CA TYR A 286 -11.03 -6.38 7.45
C TYR A 286 -11.48 -7.62 6.68
N VAL A 287 -10.67 -8.68 6.65
CA VAL A 287 -11.05 -9.94 5.99
C VAL A 287 -12.05 -10.70 6.85
N GLY A 288 -11.77 -10.84 8.15
CA GLY A 288 -12.62 -11.57 9.09
C GLY A 288 -13.99 -10.90 9.30
N GLU A 289 -14.03 -9.57 9.39
CA GLU A 289 -15.26 -8.79 9.65
C GLU A 289 -16.14 -8.56 8.40
N LEU A 290 -15.57 -8.71 7.20
CA LEU A 290 -16.25 -8.54 5.91
C LEU A 290 -16.36 -9.85 5.13
N ALA A 291 -16.39 -10.98 5.84
CA ALA A 291 -16.63 -12.30 5.26
C ALA A 291 -18.12 -12.47 4.87
N VAL A 292 -18.57 -11.71 3.86
CA VAL A 292 -19.98 -11.64 3.47
C VAL A 292 -20.26 -12.49 2.22
N PRO A 293 -21.24 -13.42 2.25
CA PRO A 293 -21.54 -14.28 1.11
C PRO A 293 -21.86 -13.50 -0.17
N GLY A 294 -21.30 -13.94 -1.31
CA GLY A 294 -21.55 -13.31 -2.60
C GLY A 294 -20.60 -12.15 -2.95
N THR A 295 -19.73 -11.76 -2.03
CA THR A 295 -18.72 -10.71 -2.26
C THR A 295 -17.37 -11.26 -2.70
N VAL A 296 -16.50 -10.36 -3.12
CA VAL A 296 -15.08 -10.63 -3.43
C VAL A 296 -14.22 -9.88 -2.42
N ASN A 297 -13.09 -10.45 -2.01
CA ASN A 297 -12.06 -9.72 -1.27
C ASN A 297 -10.74 -9.79 -2.04
N THR A 298 -10.19 -8.65 -2.46
CA THR A 298 -8.87 -8.60 -3.10
C THR A 298 -7.82 -8.22 -2.06
N MET A 299 -6.88 -9.13 -1.82
CA MET A 299 -5.92 -9.03 -0.72
C MET A 299 -4.51 -8.80 -1.26
N PRO A 300 -3.75 -7.84 -0.69
CA PRO A 300 -2.31 -7.81 -0.86
C PRO A 300 -1.67 -9.11 -0.36
N GLY A 301 -0.53 -9.50 -0.93
CA GLY A 301 0.13 -10.76 -0.56
C GLY A 301 0.39 -10.93 0.94
N ALA A 302 0.76 -9.86 1.66
CA ALA A 302 0.95 -9.92 3.11
C ALA A 302 -0.35 -10.23 3.88
N THR A 303 -1.48 -9.65 3.46
CA THR A 303 -2.80 -9.91 4.08
C THR A 303 -3.30 -11.31 3.77
N LEU A 304 -3.06 -11.79 2.54
CA LEU A 304 -3.37 -13.16 2.14
C LEU A 304 -2.62 -14.17 3.02
N GLU A 305 -1.31 -13.99 3.22
CA GLU A 305 -0.51 -14.91 4.03
C GLU A 305 -0.86 -14.81 5.53
N ALA A 306 -1.13 -13.60 6.05
CA ALA A 306 -1.59 -13.43 7.44
C ALA A 306 -2.92 -14.16 7.68
N PHE A 307 -3.89 -14.00 6.77
CA PHE A 307 -5.16 -14.70 6.89
C PHE A 307 -5.01 -16.21 6.70
N ALA A 308 -4.14 -16.68 5.81
CA ALA A 308 -3.85 -18.10 5.65
C ALA A 308 -3.23 -18.73 6.92
N ASP A 309 -2.40 -17.98 7.65
CA ASP A 309 -1.70 -18.46 8.84
C ASP A 309 -2.61 -18.52 10.07
N HIS A 310 -3.37 -17.44 10.34
CA HIS A 310 -4.12 -17.30 11.58
C HIS A 310 -5.46 -16.54 11.44
N GLY A 311 -5.97 -16.42 10.20
CA GLY A 311 -7.26 -15.79 9.95
C GLY A 311 -8.43 -16.53 10.59
N ALA A 312 -9.47 -15.79 10.94
CA ALA A 312 -10.74 -16.32 11.39
C ALA A 312 -11.88 -15.45 10.86
N ILE A 313 -12.99 -16.08 10.51
CA ILE A 313 -14.24 -15.36 10.23
C ILE A 313 -14.84 -14.91 11.57
N THR A 314 -14.87 -13.61 11.80
CA THR A 314 -15.33 -13.03 13.07
C THR A 314 -16.76 -12.50 13.01
N ALA A 315 -17.29 -12.28 11.80
CA ALA A 315 -18.64 -11.81 11.57
C ALA A 315 -19.45 -12.77 10.67
N GLN A 316 -20.75 -12.85 10.92
CA GLN A 316 -21.70 -13.50 10.01
C GLN A 316 -22.16 -12.51 8.92
N ALA A 317 -22.99 -12.98 7.98
CA ALA A 317 -23.69 -12.08 7.07
C ALA A 317 -24.44 -10.99 7.88
N PRO A 318 -24.30 -9.69 7.54
CA PRO A 318 -24.89 -8.62 8.33
C PRO A 318 -26.41 -8.73 8.42
N THR A 319 -26.95 -8.49 9.61
CA THR A 319 -28.39 -8.38 9.87
C THR A 319 -28.86 -6.91 9.78
N ASP A 320 -30.17 -6.67 9.85
CA ASP A 320 -30.70 -5.30 9.93
C ASP A 320 -30.16 -4.53 11.15
N ASP A 321 -29.97 -5.20 12.30
CA ASP A 321 -29.37 -4.60 13.48
C ASP A 321 -27.90 -4.20 13.25
N ASP A 322 -27.13 -5.02 12.50
CA ASP A 322 -25.75 -4.70 12.13
C ASP A 322 -25.68 -3.48 11.21
N TYR A 323 -26.62 -3.37 10.26
CA TYR A 323 -26.72 -2.20 9.40
C TYR A 323 -27.10 -0.94 10.16
N ASP A 324 -28.04 -1.05 11.09
CA ASP A 324 -28.47 0.10 11.89
C ASP A 324 -27.36 0.53 12.86
N ALA A 325 -26.58 -0.42 13.40
CA ALA A 325 -25.37 -0.13 14.18
C ALA A 325 -24.28 0.56 13.33
N ALA A 326 -24.09 0.12 12.08
CA ALA A 326 -23.15 0.76 11.15
C ALA A 326 -23.58 2.20 10.82
N ALA A 327 -24.88 2.43 10.56
CA ALA A 327 -25.42 3.76 10.33
C ALA A 327 -25.26 4.67 11.56
N ALA A 328 -25.56 4.14 12.76
CA ALA A 328 -25.37 4.86 14.01
C ALA A 328 -23.89 5.21 14.26
N HIS A 329 -22.96 4.33 13.87
CA HIS A 329 -21.53 4.61 13.98
C HIS A 329 -21.12 5.79 13.09
N LEU A 330 -21.53 5.81 11.81
CA LEU A 330 -21.23 6.94 10.92
C LEU A 330 -21.90 8.24 11.38
N ALA A 331 -23.12 8.18 11.94
CA ALA A 331 -23.76 9.34 12.55
C ALA A 331 -22.98 9.86 13.78
N ALA A 332 -22.43 8.97 14.60
CA ALA A 332 -21.63 9.34 15.77
C ALA A 332 -20.30 10.03 15.41
N LEU A 333 -19.77 9.81 14.19
CA LEU A 333 -18.62 10.58 13.68
C LEU A 333 -18.99 12.06 13.49
N ALA A 334 -20.17 12.35 12.96
CA ALA A 334 -20.64 13.72 12.79
C ALA A 334 -20.82 14.43 14.15
N ASP A 335 -21.31 13.73 15.17
CA ASP A 335 -21.47 14.27 16.53
C ASP A 335 -20.15 14.74 17.16
N VAL A 336 -19.02 14.16 16.76
CA VAL A 336 -17.69 14.57 17.24
C VAL A 336 -16.99 15.53 16.28
N GLY A 337 -17.64 15.94 15.18
CA GLY A 337 -17.13 16.90 14.21
C GLY A 337 -16.34 16.28 13.05
N VAL A 338 -16.46 14.98 12.81
CA VAL A 338 -15.90 14.33 11.61
C VAL A 338 -16.98 14.24 10.53
N ASP A 339 -16.86 15.07 9.50
CA ASP A 339 -17.70 15.00 8.31
C ASP A 339 -17.26 13.83 7.42
N PHE A 340 -18.08 12.78 7.38
CA PHE A 340 -17.79 11.57 6.61
C PHE A 340 -17.91 11.81 5.09
N ALA A 341 -18.72 12.77 4.63
CA ALA A 341 -18.77 13.11 3.22
C ALA A 341 -17.43 13.69 2.74
N ASP A 342 -16.89 14.66 3.50
CA ASP A 342 -15.57 15.26 3.23
C ASP A 342 -14.42 14.23 3.33
N VAL A 343 -14.52 13.26 4.24
CA VAL A 343 -13.59 12.11 4.29
C VAL A 343 -13.59 11.39 2.94
N THR A 344 -14.76 10.98 2.45
CA THR A 344 -14.84 10.19 1.22
C THR A 344 -14.44 10.98 -0.03
N GLU A 345 -14.74 12.28 -0.08
CA GLU A 345 -14.28 13.16 -1.17
C GLU A 345 -12.76 13.32 -1.15
N THR A 346 -12.16 13.47 0.03
CA THR A 346 -10.71 13.51 0.19
C THR A 346 -10.05 12.22 -0.28
N LEU A 347 -10.63 11.07 0.06
CA LEU A 347 -10.12 9.76 -0.36
C LEU A 347 -10.24 9.52 -1.87
N GLU A 348 -11.32 9.98 -2.52
CA GLU A 348 -11.48 9.92 -3.97
C GLU A 348 -10.36 10.73 -4.66
N ARG A 349 -10.18 12.00 -4.24
CA ARG A 349 -9.17 12.91 -4.79
C ARG A 349 -7.74 12.40 -4.60
N GLU A 350 -7.37 12.04 -3.37
CA GLU A 350 -6.03 11.53 -3.06
C GLU A 350 -5.78 10.15 -3.67
N GLY A 351 -6.81 9.32 -3.77
CA GLY A 351 -6.74 8.00 -4.37
C GLY A 351 -6.36 8.08 -5.85
N LEU A 352 -6.97 9.01 -6.59
CA LEU A 352 -6.66 9.25 -7.99
C LEU A 352 -5.25 9.84 -8.16
N ALA A 353 -4.89 10.87 -7.39
CA ALA A 353 -3.56 11.49 -7.47
C ALA A 353 -2.42 10.47 -7.23
N LYS A 354 -2.56 9.59 -6.23
CA LYS A 354 -1.58 8.52 -5.96
C LYS A 354 -1.42 7.54 -7.14
N PHE A 355 -2.48 7.30 -7.91
CA PHE A 355 -2.43 6.44 -9.09
C PHE A 355 -1.77 7.16 -10.28
N GLU A 356 -2.03 8.45 -10.48
CA GLU A 356 -1.33 9.28 -11.48
C GLU A 356 0.17 9.38 -11.20
N ASP A 357 0.56 9.57 -9.94
CA ASP A 357 1.96 9.58 -9.51
C ASP A 357 2.64 8.24 -9.80
N SER A 358 1.99 7.13 -9.43
CA SER A 358 2.50 5.77 -9.69
C SER A 358 2.62 5.48 -11.19
N TRP A 359 1.69 6.00 -12.01
CA TRP A 359 1.74 5.86 -13.46
C TRP A 359 2.89 6.66 -14.09
N THR A 360 3.15 7.86 -13.57
CA THR A 360 4.28 8.70 -14.00
C THR A 360 5.61 8.01 -13.68
N GLU A 361 5.75 7.43 -12.48
CA GLU A 361 6.92 6.65 -12.09
C GLU A 361 7.12 5.40 -12.95
N LEU A 362 6.02 4.69 -13.25
CA LEU A 362 6.01 3.56 -14.18
C LEU A 362 6.54 3.97 -15.55
N GLY A 363 6.02 5.06 -16.12
CA GLY A 363 6.45 5.59 -17.42
C GLY A 363 7.95 5.96 -17.44
N ALA A 364 8.44 6.62 -16.39
CA ALA A 364 9.86 6.97 -16.26
C ALA A 364 10.76 5.73 -16.17
N THR A 365 10.29 4.66 -15.52
CA THR A 365 11.02 3.39 -15.41
C THR A 365 11.06 2.67 -16.76
N VAL A 366 9.92 2.59 -17.45
CA VAL A 366 9.81 2.01 -18.80
C VAL A 366 10.69 2.75 -19.79
N GLU A 367 10.67 4.08 -19.79
CA GLU A 367 11.49 4.89 -20.70
C GLU A 367 12.98 4.59 -20.55
N ARG A 368 13.46 4.52 -19.31
CA ARG A 368 14.86 4.19 -18.97
C ARG A 368 15.24 2.80 -19.49
N GLU A 369 14.38 1.82 -19.27
CA GLU A 369 14.59 0.44 -19.72
C GLU A 369 14.44 0.27 -21.25
N MET A 370 13.68 1.12 -21.93
CA MET A 370 13.60 1.11 -23.40
C MET A 370 14.86 1.67 -24.06
N ARG A 371 15.44 2.75 -23.52
CA ARG A 371 16.52 3.52 -24.17
C ARG A 371 17.89 2.84 -24.24
N GLY A 372 18.03 1.60 -23.78
CA GLY A 372 19.36 0.99 -23.60
C GLY A 372 20.16 1.59 -22.44
N THR A 373 19.70 2.67 -21.81
CA THR A 373 20.30 3.22 -20.61
C THR A 373 20.07 2.23 -19.48
N ALA A 374 21.08 1.42 -19.17
CA ALA A 374 21.13 0.76 -17.89
C ALA A 374 21.09 1.84 -16.80
N ALA A 375 20.57 1.52 -15.61
CA ALA A 375 21.16 2.15 -14.43
C ALA A 375 22.70 2.03 -14.58
N PRO A 376 23.51 3.06 -14.33
CA PRO A 376 24.94 2.98 -14.58
C PRO A 376 25.53 1.81 -13.76
N GLY A 377 25.74 0.66 -14.41
CA GLY A 377 26.18 -0.56 -13.73
C GLY A 377 25.64 -1.88 -14.32
N ALA A 378 26.14 -2.27 -15.51
CA ALA A 378 26.34 -3.64 -16.02
C ALA A 378 26.34 -3.56 -17.57
N VAL A 379 27.41 -3.78 -18.34
CA VAL A 379 28.45 -4.82 -18.26
C VAL A 379 29.75 -4.34 -18.97
N GLN A 380 30.89 -4.71 -18.37
CA GLN A 380 32.26 -4.85 -18.92
C GLN A 380 32.95 -3.66 -19.58
N GLY A 381 33.66 -2.91 -18.74
CA GLY A 381 34.85 -2.14 -19.07
C GLY A 381 35.35 -1.48 -17.79
N ALA A 382 36.51 -1.89 -17.28
CA ALA A 382 37.08 -1.32 -16.07
C ALA A 382 37.23 0.20 -16.20
N GLY A 383 36.51 0.99 -15.40
CA GLY A 383 36.63 2.45 -15.38
C GLY A 383 35.51 3.16 -14.61
N THR A 384 35.75 3.40 -13.32
CA THR A 384 35.20 4.46 -12.44
C THR A 384 33.68 4.72 -12.44
N ALA A 385 33.02 4.33 -11.35
CA ALA A 385 31.65 4.75 -11.02
C ALA A 385 31.52 6.29 -10.97
N ASP A 386 30.40 6.81 -11.48
CA ASP A 386 30.06 8.24 -11.40
C ASP A 386 29.88 8.67 -9.94
N ALA A 387 30.74 9.57 -9.48
CA ALA A 387 30.82 10.03 -8.10
C ALA A 387 29.49 10.65 -7.61
N SER A 388 28.67 11.19 -8.51
CA SER A 388 27.38 11.81 -8.17
C SER A 388 26.34 10.78 -7.72
N GLY A 389 26.28 9.62 -8.36
CA GLY A 389 25.35 8.55 -7.99
C GLY A 389 25.72 7.88 -6.65
N LEU A 390 27.01 7.73 -6.38
CA LEU A 390 27.49 7.19 -5.10
C LEU A 390 27.20 8.13 -3.92
N LEU A 391 27.36 9.45 -4.13
CA LEU A 391 27.03 10.45 -3.13
C LEU A 391 25.53 10.45 -2.81
N ALA A 392 24.67 10.32 -3.82
CA ALA A 392 23.22 10.26 -3.63
C ALA A 392 22.79 9.07 -2.77
N ILE A 393 23.38 7.88 -3.00
CA ILE A 393 23.13 6.69 -2.17
C ILE A 393 23.61 6.95 -0.73
N TYR A 394 24.84 7.44 -0.60
CA TYR A 394 25.47 7.72 0.69
C TYR A 394 24.65 8.67 1.57
N LEU A 395 24.18 9.80 1.00
CA LEU A 395 23.40 10.78 1.76
C LEU A 395 22.00 10.28 2.12
N ASN A 396 21.36 9.50 1.25
CA ASN A 396 20.05 8.91 1.54
C ASN A 396 20.11 7.84 2.64
N ASP A 397 21.17 7.04 2.68
CA ASP A 397 21.39 6.08 3.77
C ASP A 397 21.65 6.81 5.11
N HIS A 398 22.41 7.92 5.09
CA HIS A 398 22.62 8.76 6.27
C HIS A 398 21.36 9.51 6.73
N LEU A 399 20.50 9.97 5.81
CA LEU A 399 19.22 10.60 6.14
C LEU A 399 18.25 9.61 6.79
N SER A 400 18.23 8.38 6.30
CA SER A 400 17.47 7.28 6.89
C SER A 400 17.96 6.97 8.30
N GLY A 401 19.28 6.86 8.50
CA GLY A 401 19.89 6.64 9.81
C GLY A 401 19.62 7.78 10.80
N ALA A 402 19.67 9.05 10.35
CA ALA A 402 19.37 10.21 11.19
C ALA A 402 17.91 10.25 11.65
N THR A 403 16.98 9.83 10.79
CA THR A 403 15.55 9.77 11.12
C THR A 403 15.27 8.70 12.18
N ALA A 404 15.79 7.49 11.99
CA ALA A 404 15.66 6.41 12.98
C ALA A 404 16.33 6.76 14.32
N GLY A 405 17.51 7.40 14.29
CA GLY A 405 18.21 7.87 15.49
C GLY A 405 17.43 8.92 16.28
N LEU A 406 16.71 9.81 15.58
CA LEU A 406 15.85 10.82 16.20
C LEU A 406 14.66 10.18 16.93
N GLU A 407 14.00 9.20 16.32
CA GLU A 407 12.89 8.46 16.95
C GLU A 407 13.36 7.70 18.19
N LEU A 408 14.53 7.06 18.11
CA LEU A 408 15.16 6.38 19.24
C LEU A 408 15.42 7.35 20.41
N LEU A 409 15.98 8.54 20.13
CA LEU A 409 16.24 9.57 21.14
C LEU A 409 14.94 10.08 21.78
N ARG A 410 13.90 10.35 20.99
CA ARG A 410 12.58 10.79 21.49
C ARG A 410 11.93 9.73 22.39
N ARG A 411 11.97 8.47 21.97
CA ARG A 411 11.46 7.33 22.75
C ARG A 411 12.22 7.17 24.07
N ALA A 412 13.55 7.27 24.03
CA ALA A 412 14.38 7.15 25.23
C ALA A 412 14.15 8.32 26.20
N ALA A 413 14.02 9.55 25.71
CA ALA A 413 13.66 10.70 26.52
C ALA A 413 12.29 10.50 27.20
N ALA A 414 11.27 10.12 26.43
CA ALA A 414 9.90 9.91 26.96
C ALA A 414 9.84 8.85 28.06
N ALA A 415 10.75 7.88 28.04
CA ALA A 415 10.77 6.76 28.96
C ALA A 415 11.80 6.91 30.10
N GLN A 416 12.47 8.07 30.22
CA GLN A 416 13.51 8.32 31.23
C GLN A 416 12.90 8.89 32.53
N PRO A 417 12.94 8.16 33.66
CA PRO A 417 12.43 8.64 34.94
C PRO A 417 13.22 9.80 35.53
N ASP A 418 14.53 9.88 35.30
CA ASP A 418 15.36 10.97 35.81
C ASP A 418 15.19 12.26 34.99
N GLU A 419 14.87 13.37 35.66
CA GLU A 419 14.54 14.65 34.99
C GLU A 419 15.74 15.25 34.25
N GLU A 420 16.94 15.14 34.82
CA GLU A 420 18.17 15.67 34.24
C GLU A 420 18.55 14.89 32.97
N HIS A 421 18.50 13.55 33.03
CA HIS A 421 18.75 12.69 31.87
C HIS A 421 17.66 12.84 30.80
N ARG A 422 16.40 13.05 31.20
CA ARG A 422 15.28 13.31 30.27
C ARG A 422 15.50 14.62 29.52
N ALA A 423 15.86 15.68 30.22
CA ALA A 423 16.14 16.98 29.62
C ALA A 423 17.34 16.89 28.65
N ALA A 424 18.41 16.18 29.04
CA ALA A 424 19.57 15.97 28.18
C ALA A 424 19.23 15.19 26.90
N LEU A 425 18.45 14.10 26.99
CA LEU A 425 18.02 13.31 25.82
C LEU A 425 17.04 14.08 24.92
N ALA A 426 16.15 14.88 25.52
CA ALA A 426 15.24 15.74 24.77
C ALA A 426 16.00 16.84 24.01
N ASP A 427 16.99 17.48 24.64
CA ASP A 427 17.85 18.46 23.97
C ASP A 427 18.64 17.80 22.82
N LEU A 428 19.24 16.63 23.05
CA LEU A 428 19.90 15.84 22.01
C LEU A 428 18.97 15.53 20.83
N ALA A 429 17.71 15.17 21.08
CA ALA A 429 16.72 14.94 20.03
C ALA A 429 16.50 16.21 19.18
N HIS A 430 16.34 17.38 19.80
CA HIS A 430 16.21 18.65 19.08
C HIS A 430 17.47 18.99 18.27
N GLN A 431 18.66 18.70 18.80
CA GLN A 431 19.91 18.92 18.05
C GLN A 431 20.03 17.97 16.84
N VAL A 432 19.68 16.69 17.00
CA VAL A 432 19.70 15.70 15.91
C VAL A 432 18.64 15.98 14.85
N GLU A 433 17.47 16.49 15.24
CA GLU A 433 16.45 16.97 14.31
C GLU A 433 16.99 18.12 13.44
N ARG A 434 17.62 19.13 14.06
CA ARG A 434 18.29 20.20 13.31
C ARG A 434 19.36 19.68 12.37
N ASP A 435 20.12 18.65 12.77
CA ASP A 435 21.14 18.04 11.91
C ASP A 435 20.53 17.31 10.70
N ARG A 436 19.41 16.61 10.89
CA ARG A 436 18.66 15.95 9.81
C ARG A 436 18.12 16.98 8.82
N ASP A 437 17.61 18.09 9.32
CA ASP A 437 17.08 19.16 8.49
C ASP A 437 18.22 19.84 7.70
N SER A 438 19.38 20.07 8.33
CA SER A 438 20.61 20.50 7.63
C SER A 438 21.04 19.51 6.55
N LEU A 439 20.98 18.19 6.80
CA LEU A 439 21.30 17.18 5.79
C LEU A 439 20.37 17.29 4.58
N THR A 440 19.07 17.49 4.82
CA THR A 440 18.06 17.61 3.76
C THR A 440 18.30 18.86 2.91
N LEU A 441 18.68 19.99 3.52
CA LEU A 441 19.05 21.20 2.80
C LEU A 441 20.32 21.00 1.95
N ILE A 442 21.36 20.37 2.51
CA ILE A 442 22.58 20.04 1.77
C ILE A 442 22.28 19.12 0.58
N MET A 443 21.42 18.11 0.76
CA MET A 443 20.99 17.24 -0.33
C MET A 443 20.24 18.02 -1.41
N SER A 444 19.39 18.97 -1.03
CA SER A 444 18.70 19.86 -1.97
C SER A 444 19.69 20.71 -2.76
N ASP A 445 20.68 21.32 -2.11
CA ASP A 445 21.71 22.14 -2.76
C ASP A 445 22.57 21.32 -3.74
N LEU A 446 22.77 20.03 -3.44
CA LEU A 446 23.47 19.09 -4.32
C LEU A 446 22.60 18.55 -5.46
N GLY A 447 21.29 18.84 -5.49
CA GLY A 447 20.34 18.29 -6.45
C GLY A 447 20.00 16.80 -6.22
N ILE A 448 20.20 16.31 -4.99
CA ILE A 448 19.98 14.93 -4.58
C ILE A 448 18.59 14.84 -3.93
N PRO A 449 17.63 14.10 -4.52
CA PRO A 449 16.32 13.93 -3.90
C PRO A 449 16.42 13.06 -2.63
N ALA A 450 15.70 13.47 -1.59
CA ALA A 450 15.50 12.67 -0.39
C ALA A 450 14.52 11.52 -0.69
N ASP A 451 15.02 10.29 -0.61
CA ASP A 451 14.28 9.06 -0.80
C ASP A 451 13.47 8.73 0.46
N ARG A 452 12.22 9.20 0.48
CA ARG A 452 11.27 8.98 1.60
C ARG A 452 10.89 7.51 1.79
N THR A 453 11.12 6.67 0.78
CA THR A 453 10.83 5.23 0.78
C THR A 453 11.90 4.42 1.53
N LYS A 454 13.15 4.90 1.56
CA LYS A 454 14.24 4.29 2.34
C LYS A 454 14.26 4.67 3.82
N ILE A 455 13.69 5.82 4.17
CA ILE A 455 13.69 6.37 5.55
C ILE A 455 13.06 5.40 6.56
N ALA A 456 12.17 4.49 6.13
CA ALA A 456 11.52 3.51 7.00
C ALA A 456 12.25 2.14 7.11
N LEU A 457 13.13 1.78 6.17
CA LEU A 457 13.67 0.41 6.05
C LEU A 457 15.11 0.24 6.56
N GLY A 458 15.89 1.32 6.61
CA GLY A 458 17.35 1.23 6.77
C GLY A 458 17.88 0.78 8.14
N TRP A 459 17.12 0.91 9.23
CA TRP A 459 17.64 0.57 10.58
C TRP A 459 17.06 -0.72 11.18
N LEU A 460 15.82 -1.09 10.80
CA LEU A 460 15.14 -2.27 11.34
C LEU A 460 15.88 -3.59 11.04
N ALA A 461 16.62 -3.66 9.92
CA ALA A 461 17.29 -4.89 9.52
C ALA A 461 18.58 -5.21 10.29
N GLU A 462 19.39 -4.20 10.68
CA GLU A 462 20.77 -4.48 11.14
C GLU A 462 20.94 -4.49 12.66
N LYS A 463 20.02 -3.90 13.45
CA LYS A 463 20.11 -3.86 14.92
C LYS A 463 18.93 -4.46 15.69
N ALA A 464 17.76 -4.65 15.09
CA ALA A 464 16.63 -5.31 15.76
C ALA A 464 16.94 -6.76 16.18
N GLY A 465 17.87 -7.42 15.46
CA GLY A 465 18.30 -8.79 15.77
C GLY A 465 19.01 -8.99 17.12
N ARG A 466 19.30 -7.94 17.90
CA ARG A 466 20.00 -8.07 19.19
C ARG A 466 19.24 -7.63 20.44
N ILE A 467 17.99 -7.18 20.31
CA ILE A 467 17.15 -6.88 21.48
C ILE A 467 16.07 -7.97 21.56
N LYS A 468 16.49 -9.20 21.87
CA LYS A 468 15.57 -10.18 22.46
C LYS A 468 15.33 -9.75 23.91
N PRO A 469 14.07 -9.72 24.39
CA PRO A 469 13.81 -9.53 25.81
C PRO A 469 14.31 -10.79 26.53
N ASN A 470 15.38 -10.64 27.30
CA ASN A 470 15.77 -11.67 28.27
C ASN A 470 14.73 -11.66 29.41
N GLY A 471 13.63 -12.39 29.22
CA GLY A 471 12.91 -13.11 30.28
C GLY A 471 12.27 -12.34 31.45
N HIS A 472 12.08 -11.02 31.41
CA HIS A 472 11.36 -10.30 32.46
C HIS A 472 10.09 -9.62 31.92
N LEU A 473 8.94 -10.19 32.26
CA LEU A 473 7.61 -9.78 31.79
C LEU A 473 7.03 -8.55 32.51
N PHE A 474 7.71 -7.97 33.50
CA PHE A 474 7.15 -6.85 34.28
C PHE A 474 8.14 -5.76 34.74
N SER A 475 9.38 -5.71 34.21
CA SER A 475 10.29 -4.57 34.45
C SER A 475 11.35 -4.43 33.35
N ARG A 476 11.61 -3.20 32.89
CA ARG A 476 12.66 -2.87 31.91
C ARG A 476 14.03 -3.28 32.45
N SER A 477 14.84 -3.97 31.65
CA SER A 477 16.18 -4.40 32.06
C SER A 477 17.10 -3.19 32.24
N PRO A 478 17.89 -3.08 33.33
CA PRO A 478 18.90 -2.02 33.49
C PRO A 478 19.91 -1.95 32.34
N LEU A 479 20.13 -3.05 31.62
CA LEU A 479 21.02 -3.11 30.46
C LEU A 479 20.40 -2.49 29.19
N SER A 480 19.08 -2.32 29.14
CA SER A 480 18.40 -1.72 27.98
C SER A 480 18.85 -0.28 27.76
N ASP A 481 19.01 0.51 28.84
CA ASP A 481 19.45 1.89 28.76
C ASP A 481 20.89 2.01 28.24
N VAL A 482 21.77 1.08 28.62
CA VAL A 482 23.15 1.02 28.14
C VAL A 482 23.20 0.75 26.63
N LEU A 483 22.47 -0.26 26.16
CA LEU A 483 22.45 -0.64 24.75
C LEU A 483 21.78 0.40 23.85
N GLU A 484 20.75 1.09 24.36
CA GLU A 484 20.10 2.19 23.65
C GLU A 484 21.06 3.38 23.51
N LEU A 485 21.76 3.78 24.57
CA LEU A 485 22.75 4.87 24.54
C LEU A 485 23.95 4.53 23.64
N GLU A 486 24.42 3.28 23.63
CA GLU A 486 25.47 2.82 22.70
C GLU A 486 25.02 2.90 21.24
N SER A 487 23.74 2.58 20.98
CA SER A 487 23.17 2.65 19.63
C SER A 487 23.03 4.11 19.17
N MET A 488 22.63 5.02 20.06
CA MET A 488 22.59 6.46 19.78
C MET A 488 23.98 7.02 19.51
N LEU A 489 24.98 6.63 20.31
CA LEU A 489 26.38 7.06 20.13
C LEU A 489 26.93 6.59 18.77
N LEU A 490 26.63 5.36 18.35
CA LEU A 490 26.98 4.86 17.03
C LEU A 490 26.31 5.69 15.92
N GLY A 491 25.03 6.06 16.09
CA GLY A 491 24.31 6.93 15.17
C GLY A 491 24.93 8.32 15.04
N VAL A 492 25.28 8.97 16.15
CA VAL A 492 25.94 10.28 16.14
C VAL A 492 27.33 10.21 15.49
N ARG A 493 28.10 9.15 15.75
CA ARG A 493 29.40 8.91 15.09
C ARG A 493 29.25 8.67 13.59
N GLY A 494 28.24 7.92 13.16
CA GLY A 494 27.91 7.70 11.76
C GLY A 494 27.56 9.02 11.05
N LYS A 495 26.74 9.86 11.69
CA LYS A 495 26.45 11.21 11.20
C LYS A 495 27.70 12.09 11.12
N ALA A 496 28.56 12.08 12.13
CA ALA A 496 29.82 12.83 12.10
C ALA A 496 30.73 12.37 10.94
N ALA A 497 30.74 11.07 10.60
CA ALA A 497 31.44 10.57 9.43
C ALA A 497 30.86 11.16 8.12
N CYS A 498 29.53 11.29 8.01
CA CYS A 498 28.89 11.98 6.88
C CYS A 498 29.38 13.43 6.73
N TRP A 499 29.43 14.18 7.84
CA TRP A 499 29.93 15.56 7.83
C TRP A 499 31.40 15.66 7.42
N ARG A 500 32.26 14.76 7.88
CA ARG A 500 33.67 14.72 7.45
C ARG A 500 33.80 14.43 5.96
N THR A 501 32.98 13.52 5.44
CA THR A 501 32.92 13.20 4.00
C THR A 501 32.51 14.43 3.19
N LEU A 502 31.43 15.10 3.56
CA LEU A 502 30.98 16.33 2.90
C LEU A 502 32.00 17.47 3.03
N ARG A 503 32.68 17.58 4.17
CA ARG A 503 33.72 18.58 4.40
C ARG A 503 34.95 18.36 3.51
N ALA A 504 35.32 17.10 3.26
CA ALA A 504 36.38 16.75 2.32
C ALA A 504 35.98 17.03 0.86
N LEU A 505 34.69 16.93 0.53
CA LEU A 505 34.17 17.29 -0.79
C LEU A 505 34.01 18.80 -0.98
N ALA A 506 33.86 19.58 0.10
CA ALA A 506 33.72 21.03 0.04
C ALA A 506 34.96 21.74 -0.56
N ASP A 507 36.11 21.09 -0.57
CA ASP A 507 37.32 21.62 -1.22
C ASP A 507 37.22 21.60 -2.76
N THR A 508 36.28 20.82 -3.34
CA THR A 508 36.09 20.66 -4.79
C THR A 508 34.66 20.92 -5.29
N ASP A 509 33.65 20.91 -4.41
CA ASP A 509 32.26 21.23 -4.75
C ASP A 509 31.81 22.53 -4.05
N PRO A 510 31.65 23.64 -4.79
CA PRO A 510 31.32 24.95 -4.21
C PRO A 510 29.89 25.03 -3.65
N ARG A 511 29.06 24.00 -3.84
CA ARG A 511 27.72 23.91 -3.24
C ARG A 511 27.77 23.48 -1.77
N LEU A 512 28.93 22.99 -1.30
CA LEU A 512 29.14 22.58 0.09
C LEU A 512 29.88 23.68 0.86
N PHE A 513 29.24 24.19 1.90
CA PHE A 513 29.79 25.27 2.72
C PHE A 513 30.65 24.70 3.86
N ALA A 514 31.97 24.83 3.75
CA ALA A 514 32.95 24.32 4.71
C ALA A 514 32.68 24.77 6.16
N ASP A 515 32.45 26.07 6.37
CA ASP A 515 32.20 26.63 7.71
C ASP A 515 30.95 26.03 8.38
N HIS A 516 29.88 25.82 7.59
CA HIS A 516 28.66 25.18 8.08
C HIS A 516 28.90 23.70 8.46
N LEU A 517 29.69 22.98 7.67
CA LEU A 517 30.04 21.59 7.96
C LEU A 517 30.93 21.47 9.21
N ASP A 518 31.82 22.44 9.45
CA ASP A 518 32.66 22.51 10.65
C ASP A 518 31.81 22.78 11.91
N GLU A 519 30.76 23.61 11.81
CA GLU A 519 29.77 23.80 12.89
C GLU A 519 28.97 22.51 13.19
N LEU A 520 28.57 21.77 12.14
CA LEU A 520 27.87 20.49 12.26
C LEU A 520 28.75 19.42 12.90
N LEU A 521 30.05 19.39 12.58
CA LEU A 521 31.04 18.51 13.20
C LEU A 521 31.21 18.83 14.69
N ALA A 522 31.43 20.10 15.03
CA ALA A 522 31.57 20.52 16.42
C ALA A 522 30.32 20.20 17.25
N ARG A 523 29.13 20.29 16.65
CA ARG A 523 27.87 19.87 17.31
C ARG A 523 27.79 18.35 17.50
N ALA A 524 28.19 17.56 16.52
CA ALA A 524 28.21 16.10 16.64
C ALA A 524 29.21 15.60 17.69
N ASP A 525 30.33 16.29 17.88
CA ASP A 525 31.31 15.98 18.93
C ASP A 525 30.71 16.23 20.33
N ARG A 526 30.08 17.40 20.56
CA ARG A 526 29.38 17.70 21.82
C ARG A 526 28.25 16.71 22.13
N GLN A 527 27.49 16.30 21.11
CA GLN A 527 26.46 15.26 21.26
C GLN A 527 27.06 13.91 21.67
N SER A 528 28.21 13.55 21.11
CA SER A 528 28.91 12.31 21.45
C SER A 528 29.42 12.32 22.89
N GLU A 529 29.97 13.45 23.36
CA GLU A 529 30.39 13.64 24.75
C GLU A 529 29.20 13.48 25.71
N THR A 530 28.09 14.15 25.43
CA THR A 530 26.86 14.07 26.24
C THR A 530 26.33 12.63 26.31
N LEU A 531 26.27 11.93 25.17
CA LEU A 531 25.82 10.53 25.12
C LEU A 531 26.77 9.58 25.85
N GLU A 532 28.08 9.83 25.80
CA GLU A 532 29.07 9.03 26.51
C GLU A 532 28.95 9.20 28.03
N GLU A 533 28.71 10.42 28.51
CA GLU A 533 28.43 10.70 29.93
C GLU A 533 27.19 9.95 30.42
N LEU A 534 26.08 10.06 29.67
CA LEU A 534 24.83 9.35 29.96
C LEU A 534 25.04 7.82 29.95
N ARG A 535 25.81 7.30 28.98
CA ARG A 535 26.13 5.88 28.86
C ARG A 535 26.93 5.38 30.05
N LEU A 536 27.95 6.11 30.48
CA LEU A 536 28.76 5.75 31.65
C LEU A 536 27.96 5.83 32.96
N ALA A 537 27.01 6.77 33.06
CA ALA A 537 26.06 6.80 34.17
C ALA A 537 25.14 5.57 34.17
N ALA A 538 24.60 5.19 33.01
CA ALA A 538 23.78 3.98 32.86
C ALA A 538 24.56 2.69 33.17
N VAL A 539 25.83 2.59 32.74
CA VAL A 539 26.71 1.46 33.05
C VAL A 539 26.93 1.32 34.54
N ARG A 540 27.19 2.41 35.26
CA ARG A 540 27.32 2.38 36.73
C ARG A 540 26.02 1.89 37.39
N ARG A 541 24.86 2.40 36.98
CA ARG A 541 23.57 1.92 37.53
C ARG A 541 23.31 0.43 37.23
N ALA A 542 23.64 -0.03 36.02
CA ALA A 542 23.31 -1.37 35.56
C ALA A 542 24.30 -2.45 36.02
N LEU A 543 25.58 -2.12 36.18
CA LEU A 543 26.67 -3.08 36.41
C LEU A 543 27.40 -2.91 37.74
N THR A 544 27.18 -1.82 38.48
CA THR A 544 27.80 -1.58 39.80
C THR A 544 26.78 -1.44 40.91
N ALA A 545 25.64 -2.14 40.84
CA ALA A 545 24.67 -2.18 41.93
C ALA A 545 25.36 -2.66 43.23
N GLU A 546 25.75 -1.71 44.07
CA GLU A 546 25.99 -1.96 45.49
C GLU A 546 24.67 -2.39 46.11
N GLU A 547 24.71 -3.54 46.78
CA GLU A 547 23.67 -4.00 47.68
C GLU A 547 23.29 -2.85 48.61
N THR A 548 22.07 -2.33 48.49
CA THR A 548 21.49 -1.53 49.57
C THR A 548 21.15 -2.51 50.68
N PRO A 549 21.75 -2.41 51.88
CA PRO A 549 21.48 -3.37 52.96
C PRO A 549 20.05 -3.23 53.46
N ALA A 550 19.55 -4.36 53.95
CA ALA A 550 18.16 -4.67 54.33
C ALA A 550 17.46 -3.70 55.28
#